data_AF-A0A1F6CMH4-F1
#
_entry.id   AF-A0A1F6CMH4-F1
#
_cell.length_a   1.000
_cell.length_b   1.000
_cell.length_c   1.000
_cell.angle_alpha   90.00
_cell.angle_beta   90.00
_cell.angle_gamma   90.00
#
_symmetry.space_group_name_H-M   'P 1'
#
loop_
_entity.id
_entity.type
_entity.pdbx_description
1 polymer ?
#
loop_
_entity_poly.entity_id
_entity_poly.type
_entity_poly.pdbx_seq_one_letter_code
_entity_poly.pdbx_strand_id
1 'polypeptide(L)'
;MKHISTHIKRAAIIARQTERGELMKYFCQELNKTRVRDGLAPITMGRMGRTLEKIPTKDLYYLKKVCDDAGNFSKKFWWEVNPKKHPE
;
A
#
# COMPACT_ATOMS: atom_id res chain seq x y z
N MET A 1 22.79 26.25 -6.41
CA MET A 1 22.60 25.36 -7.57
C MET A 1 21.92 24.08 -7.13
N LYS A 2 20.82 23.66 -7.78
CA LYS A 2 20.20 22.35 -7.52
C LYS A 2 21.01 21.28 -8.27
N HIS A 3 21.44 20.23 -7.58
CA HIS A 3 22.31 19.18 -8.12
C HIS A 3 21.55 18.30 -9.12
N ILE A 4 22.18 17.94 -10.26
CA ILE A 4 21.58 17.11 -11.34
C ILE A 4 21.00 15.79 -10.81
N SER A 5 21.63 15.19 -9.80
CA SER A 5 21.14 13.95 -9.17
C SER A 5 19.71 14.07 -8.61
N THR A 6 19.28 15.27 -8.21
CA THR A 6 17.90 15.50 -7.74
C THR A 6 16.87 15.37 -8.86
N HIS A 7 17.23 15.77 -10.08
CA HIS A 7 16.33 15.74 -11.24
C HIS A 7 16.21 14.32 -11.79
N ILE A 8 17.34 13.59 -11.85
CA ILE A 8 17.36 12.16 -12.24
C ILE A 8 16.51 11.33 -11.27
N LYS A 9 16.66 11.55 -9.95
CA LYS A 9 15.84 10.86 -8.93
C LYS A 9 14.35 11.14 -9.12
N ARG A 10 13.96 12.39 -9.40
CA ARG A 10 12.55 12.76 -9.65
C ARG A 10 12.00 12.12 -10.92
N ALA A 11 12.72 12.19 -12.03
CA ALA A 11 12.29 11.59 -13.30
C ALA A 11 12.10 10.08 -13.19
N ALA A 12 13.01 9.37 -12.50
CA ALA A 12 12.88 7.94 -12.26
C ALA A 12 11.69 7.59 -11.34
N ILE A 13 11.35 8.46 -10.39
CA ILE A 13 10.14 8.29 -9.55
C ILE A 13 8.88 8.43 -10.40
N ILE A 14 8.81 9.45 -11.25
CA ILE A 14 7.66 9.71 -12.13
C ILE A 14 7.48 8.57 -13.14
N ALA A 15 8.56 8.15 -13.82
CA ALA A 15 8.52 7.08 -14.81
C ALA A 15 8.10 5.71 -14.25
N ARG A 16 8.16 5.51 -12.92
CA ARG A 16 7.76 4.28 -12.23
C ARG A 16 6.38 4.38 -11.58
N GLN A 17 5.68 5.51 -11.74
CA GLN A 17 4.30 5.63 -11.29
C GLN A 17 3.43 4.72 -12.14
N THR A 18 2.85 3.73 -11.48
CA THR A 18 1.90 2.79 -12.05
C THR A 18 0.67 2.80 -11.17
N GLU A 19 -0.49 2.54 -11.75
CA GLU A 19 -1.77 2.42 -11.03
C GLU A 19 -1.65 1.52 -9.78
N ARG A 20 -1.01 0.35 -9.95
CA ARG A 20 -0.74 -0.57 -8.85
C ARG A 20 0.17 0.06 -7.78
N GLY A 21 1.22 0.77 -8.19
CA GLY A 21 2.13 1.46 -7.28
C GLY A 21 1.45 2.57 -6.49
N GLU A 22 0.48 3.27 -7.08
CA GLU A 22 -0.32 4.28 -6.39
C GLU A 22 -1.23 3.66 -5.33
N LEU A 23 -1.91 2.55 -5.65
CA LEU A 23 -2.70 1.78 -4.69
C LEU A 23 -1.82 1.24 -3.55
N MET A 24 -0.65 0.69 -3.86
CA MET A 24 0.30 0.23 -2.84
C MET A 24 0.75 1.36 -1.92
N LYS A 25 1.02 2.54 -2.48
CA LYS A 25 1.39 3.73 -1.69
C LYS A 25 0.24 4.16 -0.79
N TYR A 26 -0.98 4.16 -1.30
CA TYR A 26 -2.19 4.44 -0.54
C TYR A 26 -2.34 3.50 0.66
N PHE A 27 -2.28 2.17 0.45
CA PHE A 27 -2.35 1.19 1.54
C PHE A 27 -1.23 1.38 2.57
N CYS A 28 0.00 1.66 2.13
CA CYS A 28 1.10 1.95 3.05
C CYS A 28 0.81 3.18 3.92
N GLN A 29 0.31 4.26 3.32
CA GLN A 29 0.01 5.50 4.03
C GLN A 29 -1.08 5.28 5.09
N GLU A 30 -2.19 4.63 4.73
CA GLU A 30 -3.28 4.37 5.66
C GLU A 30 -2.87 3.45 6.81
N LEU A 31 -2.18 2.34 6.52
CA LEU A 31 -1.71 1.42 7.57
C LEU A 31 -0.69 2.09 8.50
N ASN A 32 0.17 2.95 7.97
CA ASN A 32 1.23 3.57 8.76
C ASN A 32 0.71 4.63 9.74
N LYS A 33 -0.47 5.22 9.51
CA LYS A 33 -1.10 6.14 10.48
C LYS A 33 -1.29 5.47 11.83
N THR A 34 -1.88 4.26 11.84
CA THR A 34 -2.11 3.53 13.09
C THR A 34 -0.81 2.93 13.61
N ARG A 35 0.03 2.35 12.74
CA ARG A 35 1.31 1.73 13.18
C ARG A 35 2.24 2.72 13.87
N VAL A 36 2.42 3.91 13.32
CA VAL A 36 3.28 4.95 13.93
C VAL A 36 2.72 5.39 15.26
N ARG A 37 1.40 5.62 15.36
CA ARG A 37 0.72 5.94 16.63
C ARG A 37 0.94 4.85 17.68
N ASP A 38 0.91 3.58 17.26
CA ASP A 38 1.07 2.43 18.14
C ASP A 38 2.57 2.07 18.39
N GLY A 39 3.52 2.91 17.95
CA GLY A 39 4.97 2.70 18.16
C GLY A 39 5.60 1.62 17.27
N LEU A 40 4.88 1.14 16.25
CA LEU A 40 5.35 0.09 15.34
C LEU A 40 6.08 0.68 14.13
N ALA A 41 7.09 -0.06 13.65
CA ALA A 41 7.81 0.29 12.43
C ALA A 41 6.84 0.41 11.22
N PRO A 42 6.95 1.48 10.41
CA PRO A 42 6.15 1.64 9.19
C PRO A 42 6.36 0.50 8.18
N ILE A 43 5.29 0.13 7.48
CA ILE A 43 5.34 -0.79 6.34
C ILE A 43 5.94 -0.06 5.15
N THR A 44 6.86 -0.74 4.46
CA THR A 44 7.52 -0.25 3.26
C THR A 44 6.77 -0.70 2.00
N MET A 45 6.97 0.03 0.90
CA MET A 45 6.45 -0.35 -0.42
C MET A 45 6.86 -1.77 -0.83
N GLY A 46 8.10 -2.18 -0.52
CA GLY A 46 8.58 -3.53 -0.83
C GLY A 46 7.84 -4.61 -0.04
N ARG A 47 7.53 -4.38 1.23
CA ARG A 47 6.71 -5.31 2.03
C ARG A 47 5.28 -5.34 1.50
N MET A 48 4.70 -4.20 1.18
CA MET A 48 3.36 -4.10 0.60
C MET A 48 3.25 -4.85 -0.73
N GLY A 49 4.27 -4.76 -1.59
CA GLY A 49 4.33 -5.47 -2.86
C GLY A 49 4.25 -6.97 -2.69
N ARG A 50 4.98 -7.54 -1.71
CA ARG A 50 4.89 -8.97 -1.37
C ARG A 50 3.53 -9.35 -0.78
N THR A 51 2.96 -8.52 0.10
CA THR A 51 1.65 -8.78 0.69
C THR A 51 0.56 -8.89 -0.38
N LEU A 52 0.61 -8.03 -1.40
CA LEU A 52 -0.40 -7.96 -2.45
C LEU A 52 -0.03 -8.75 -3.72
N GLU A 53 1.10 -9.46 -3.74
CA GLU A 53 1.69 -10.06 -4.95
C GLU A 53 0.71 -10.96 -5.70
N LYS A 54 -0.10 -11.73 -4.97
CA LYS A 54 -1.09 -12.65 -5.52
C LYS A 54 -2.45 -12.02 -5.83
N ILE A 55 -2.63 -10.71 -5.55
CA ILE A 55 -3.89 -10.00 -5.73
C ILE A 55 -3.79 -9.17 -7.03
N PRO A 56 -4.66 -9.43 -8.02
CA PRO A 56 -4.76 -8.63 -9.24
C PRO A 56 -5.01 -7.15 -8.94
N THR A 57 -4.47 -6.25 -9.78
CA THR A 57 -4.64 -4.79 -9.59
C THR A 57 -6.11 -4.35 -9.57
N LYS A 58 -6.98 -5.01 -10.36
CA LYS A 58 -8.42 -4.71 -10.36
C LYS A 58 -9.06 -4.93 -8.98
N ASP A 59 -8.66 -6.01 -8.30
CA ASP A 59 -9.19 -6.36 -6.98
C ASP A 59 -8.65 -5.44 -5.87
N LEU A 60 -7.53 -4.75 -6.12
CA LEU A 60 -7.02 -3.73 -5.19
C LEU A 60 -7.95 -2.52 -5.07
N TYR A 61 -8.72 -2.18 -6.11
CA TYR A 61 -9.74 -1.14 -6.00
C TYR A 61 -10.90 -1.56 -5.10
N TYR A 62 -11.33 -2.82 -5.21
CA TYR A 62 -12.33 -3.38 -4.31
C TYR A 62 -11.81 -3.41 -2.88
N LEU A 63 -10.58 -3.89 -2.66
CA LEU A 63 -9.92 -3.90 -1.35
C LEU A 63 -9.86 -2.49 -0.76
N LYS A 64 -9.47 -1.49 -1.55
CA LYS A 64 -9.48 -0.08 -1.14
C LYS A 64 -10.86 0.33 -0.65
N LYS A 65 -11.90 0.17 -1.48
CA LYS A 65 -13.27 0.55 -1.13
C LYS A 65 -13.73 -0.11 0.18
N VAL A 66 -13.54 -1.42 0.31
CA VAL A 66 -13.95 -2.18 1.50
C VAL A 66 -13.19 -1.74 2.76
N CYS A 67 -11.92 -1.36 2.64
CA CYS A 67 -11.15 -0.83 3.76
C CYS A 67 -11.56 0.60 4.13
N ASP A 68 -11.91 1.44 3.15
CA ASP A 68 -12.38 2.82 3.35
C ASP A 68 -13.75 2.86 4.02
N ASP A 69 -14.65 1.96 3.63
CA ASP A 69 -15.99 1.83 4.20
C ASP A 69 -15.98 1.20 5.60
N ALA A 70 -14.83 0.66 6.06
CA ALA A 70 -14.72 0.01 7.35
C ALA A 70 -14.38 1.00 8.48
N GLY A 71 -14.98 0.80 9.67
CA GLY A 71 -14.65 1.60 10.86
C GLY A 71 -13.21 1.45 11.36
N ASN A 72 -12.47 0.44 10.90
CA ASN A 72 -11.03 0.32 11.14
C ASN A 72 -10.32 -0.24 9.91
N PHE A 73 -9.67 0.66 9.17
CA PHE A 73 -8.94 0.35 7.94
C PHE A 73 -7.93 -0.80 8.12
N SER A 74 -7.04 -0.68 9.11
CA SER A 74 -5.94 -1.64 9.30
C SER A 74 -6.46 -3.04 9.62
N LYS A 75 -7.43 -3.14 10.52
CA LYS A 75 -8.05 -4.43 10.87
C LYS A 75 -8.74 -5.07 9.67
N LYS A 76 -9.49 -4.28 8.87
CA LYS A 76 -10.19 -4.80 7.69
C LYS A 76 -9.21 -5.24 6.61
N PHE A 77 -8.19 -4.44 6.32
CA PHE A 77 -7.13 -4.78 5.37
C PHE A 77 -6.50 -6.14 5.69
N TRP A 78 -6.04 -6.35 6.92
CA TRP A 78 -5.41 -7.61 7.32
C TRP A 78 -6.36 -8.81 7.32
N TRP A 79 -7.66 -8.57 7.45
CA TRP A 79 -8.65 -9.63 7.35
C TRP A 79 -8.82 -10.08 5.89
N GLU A 80 -9.02 -9.12 4.96
CA GLU A 80 -9.22 -9.39 3.52
C GLU A 80 -8.01 -10.05 2.85
N VAL A 81 -6.79 -9.63 3.20
CA VAL A 81 -5.57 -10.18 2.57
C VAL A 81 -5.13 -11.52 3.18
N ASN A 82 -5.81 -12.02 4.20
CA ASN A 82 -5.46 -13.27 4.87
C ASN A 82 -6.19 -14.46 4.22
N PRO A 83 -5.50 -15.33 3.47
CA PRO A 83 -6.15 -16.44 2.77
C PRO A 83 -6.85 -17.42 3.71
N LYS A 84 -6.42 -17.53 4.99
CA LYS A 84 -7.07 -18.41 5.97
C LYS A 84 -8.46 -17.93 6.40
N LYS A 85 -8.83 -16.68 6.10
CA LYS A 85 -10.14 -16.10 6.43
C LYS A 85 -11.18 -16.31 5.34
N HIS A 86 -10.75 -16.83 4.19
CA HIS A 86 -11.60 -17.12 3.04
C HIS A 86 -11.33 -18.57 2.58
N PRO A 87 -11.67 -19.58 3.40
CA PRO A 87 -11.64 -20.97 2.94
C PRO A 87 -12.68 -21.13 1.81
N GLU A 88 -12.27 -21.80 0.72
CA GLU A 88 -13.18 -22.27 -0.33
C GLU A 88 -14.13 -23.37 0.20
#